data_AF-A0A7W0KZU7-F1
#
_entry.id   AF-A0A7W0KZU7-F1
#
_cell.length_a   1.000
_cell.length_b   1.000
_cell.length_c   1.000
_cell.angle_alpha   90.00
_cell.angle_beta   90.00
_cell.angle_gamma   90.00
#
_symmetry.space_group_name_H-M   'P 1'
#
loop_
_entity.id
_entity.type
_entity.pdbx_description
1 polymer ?
#
loop_
_entity_poly.entity_id
_entity_poly.type
_entity_poly.pdbx_seq_one_letter_code
_entity_poly.pdbx_strand_id
1 'polypeptide(L)'
;MNEGLSSSVAVGVGNVLRHLNGKHPDAVLFLARHAAGASDAIDAELVAVDRYGVDITVRQETGSRTARLPFSAAIDAVPDLQRQLRAFLDQARAAAPDEPLTSLEQLIASRASRPHRRDVPPAPP
;
A
#
# COMPACT_ATOMS: atom_id res chain seq x y z
N MET A 1 -19.18 17.64 18.57
CA MET A 1 -17.72 17.84 18.48
C MET A 1 -17.16 16.72 17.63
N ASN A 2 -16.47 17.00 16.52
CA ASN A 2 -15.85 15.98 15.68
C ASN A 2 -14.43 15.76 16.26
N GLU A 3 -14.31 14.89 17.26
CA GLU A 3 -13.02 14.62 17.91
C GLU A 3 -12.13 13.87 16.91
N GLY A 4 -11.19 14.60 16.33
CA GLY A 4 -10.13 14.06 15.50
C GLY A 4 -9.30 13.03 16.25
N LEU A 5 -8.47 12.27 15.52
CA LEU A 5 -7.58 11.27 16.10
C LEU A 5 -6.88 11.81 17.35
N SER A 6 -6.90 11.04 18.44
CA SER A 6 -6.14 11.40 19.63
C SER A 6 -4.67 11.60 19.27
N SER A 7 -3.99 12.57 19.87
CA SER A 7 -2.66 13.04 19.42
C SER A 7 -1.63 11.90 19.35
N SER A 8 -1.69 10.94 20.28
CA SER A 8 -0.83 9.75 20.27
C SER A 8 -1.11 8.82 19.08
N VAL A 9 -2.38 8.70 18.68
CA VAL A 9 -2.78 7.92 17.51
C VAL A 9 -2.33 8.62 16.24
N ALA A 10 -2.52 9.93 16.12
CA ALA A 10 -2.06 10.72 14.98
C ALA A 10 -0.53 10.60 14.77
N VAL A 11 0.27 10.68 15.84
CA VAL A 11 1.73 10.49 15.79
C VAL A 11 2.09 9.06 15.35
N GLY A 12 1.45 8.05 15.95
CA GLY A 12 1.72 6.64 15.62
C GLY A 12 1.39 6.33 14.17
N VAL A 13 0.25 6.81 13.70
CA VAL A 13 -0.21 6.68 12.32
C VAL A 13 0.74 7.41 11.34
N GLY A 14 1.17 8.64 11.65
CA GLY A 14 2.15 9.37 10.83
C GLY A 14 3.48 8.63 10.69
N ASN A 15 3.94 7.96 11.76
CA ASN A 15 5.14 7.13 11.70
C ASN A 15 4.95 5.89 10.81
N VAL A 16 3.77 5.25 10.85
CA VAL A 16 3.43 4.15 9.94
C VAL A 16 3.42 4.62 8.49
N LEU A 17 2.81 5.77 8.18
CA LEU A 17 2.81 6.34 6.83
C LEU A 17 4.23 6.55 6.31
N ARG A 18 5.09 7.20 7.10
CA ARG A 18 6.49 7.43 6.71
C ARG A 18 7.24 6.12 6.49
N HIS A 19 6.97 5.11 7.32
CA HIS A 19 7.55 3.78 7.14
C HIS A 19 7.07 3.14 5.83
N LEU A 20 5.77 3.21 5.52
CA LEU A 20 5.20 2.65 4.30
C LEU A 20 5.74 3.35 3.05
N ASN A 21 5.71 4.68 2.98
CA ASN A 21 6.26 5.42 1.85
C ASN A 21 7.76 5.12 1.64
N GLY A 22 8.54 4.96 2.71
CA GLY A 22 9.99 4.72 2.61
C GLY A 22 10.41 3.26 2.38
N LYS A 23 9.63 2.29 2.86
CA LYS A 23 9.98 0.86 2.78
C LYS A 23 9.20 0.11 1.70
N HIS A 24 8.00 0.58 1.38
CA HIS A 24 7.03 -0.11 0.54
C HIS A 24 6.31 0.85 -0.42
N PRO A 25 7.04 1.66 -1.22
CA PRO A 25 6.41 2.54 -2.21
C PRO A 25 5.58 1.74 -3.22
N ASP A 26 5.98 0.51 -3.54
CA ASP A 26 5.22 -0.38 -4.43
C ASP A 26 3.82 -0.71 -3.90
N ALA A 27 3.68 -0.89 -2.57
CA ALA A 27 2.40 -1.18 -1.95
C ALA A 27 1.49 0.05 -1.95
N VAL A 28 2.07 1.24 -1.77
CA VAL A 28 1.36 2.52 -1.86
C VAL A 28 0.89 2.77 -3.30
N LEU A 29 1.74 2.46 -4.29
CA LEU A 29 1.38 2.54 -5.70
C LEU A 29 0.25 1.57 -6.07
N PHE A 30 0.32 0.33 -5.59
CA PHE A 30 -0.73 -0.66 -5.81
C PHE A 30 -2.07 -0.21 -5.21
N LEU A 31 -2.04 0.33 -3.99
CA LEU A 31 -3.21 0.96 -3.36
C LEU A 31 -3.75 2.12 -4.19
N ALA A 32 -2.89 3.00 -4.72
CA ALA A 32 -3.33 4.10 -5.58
C ALA A 32 -4.02 3.59 -6.86
N ARG A 33 -3.45 2.58 -7.51
CA ARG A 33 -4.01 2.04 -8.76
C ARG A 33 -5.39 1.43 -8.55
N HIS A 34 -5.56 0.64 -7.50
CA HIS A 34 -6.78 -0.12 -7.26
C HIS A 34 -7.80 0.60 -6.38
N ALA A 35 -7.36 1.23 -5.29
CA ALA A 35 -8.26 1.91 -4.38
C ALA A 35 -8.62 3.33 -4.86
N ALA A 36 -7.69 4.07 -5.48
CA ALA A 36 -7.99 5.39 -6.05
C ALA A 36 -8.44 5.33 -7.52
N GLY A 37 -8.46 4.15 -8.12
CA GLY A 37 -8.85 3.94 -9.53
C GLY A 37 -7.90 4.56 -10.53
N ALA A 38 -6.66 4.84 -10.12
CA ALA A 38 -5.65 5.48 -10.95
C ALA A 38 -4.73 4.42 -11.58
N SER A 39 -5.24 3.61 -12.51
CA SER A 39 -4.50 2.50 -13.13
C SER A 39 -3.18 2.93 -13.79
N ASP A 40 -3.11 4.19 -14.25
CA ASP A 40 -1.93 4.81 -14.87
C ASP A 40 -0.97 5.47 -13.87
N ALA A 41 -1.12 5.21 -12.56
CA ALA A 41 -0.22 5.73 -11.56
C ALA A 41 1.20 5.21 -11.76
N ILE A 42 2.19 6.10 -11.81
CA ILE A 42 3.62 5.78 -11.87
C ILE A 42 4.29 5.84 -10.49
N ASP A 43 3.74 6.64 -9.58
CA ASP A 43 4.24 6.80 -8.21
C ASP A 43 3.08 7.20 -7.28
N ALA A 44 3.16 6.85 -6.00
CA ALA A 44 2.15 7.24 -5.03
C ALA A 44 2.72 7.37 -3.62
N GLU A 45 2.22 8.36 -2.89
CA GLU A 45 2.61 8.66 -1.52
C GLU A 45 1.41 8.96 -0.65
N LEU A 46 1.39 8.37 0.55
CA LEU A 46 0.43 8.73 1.58
C LEU A 46 0.84 10.07 2.21
N VAL A 47 -0.04 11.08 2.13
CA VAL A 47 0.28 12.46 2.56
C VAL A 47 -0.42 12.86 3.84
N ALA A 48 -1.65 12.40 4.06
CA ALA A 48 -2.41 12.70 5.25
C ALA A 48 -3.35 11.54 5.60
N VAL A 49 -3.79 11.50 6.85
CA VAL A 49 -4.62 10.42 7.38
C VAL A 49 -5.38 10.91 8.58
N ASP A 50 -6.65 10.54 8.60
CA ASP A 50 -7.65 10.95 9.57
C ASP A 50 -8.38 9.72 10.14
N ARG A 51 -9.24 9.96 11.13
CA ARG A 51 -10.10 8.93 11.73
C ARG A 51 -10.98 8.20 10.72
N TYR A 52 -11.36 8.86 9.64
CA TYR A 52 -12.34 8.38 8.67
C TYR A 52 -11.76 8.09 7.29
N GLY A 53 -10.47 8.34 7.05
CA GLY A 53 -9.88 8.11 5.74
C GLY A 53 -8.41 8.48 5.66
N VAL A 54 -7.82 8.22 4.49
CA VAL A 54 -6.43 8.51 4.17
C VAL A 54 -6.33 9.23 2.83
N ASP A 55 -5.50 10.25 2.76
CA ASP A 55 -5.20 11.00 1.56
C ASP A 55 -3.92 10.46 0.94
N ILE A 56 -4.03 10.00 -0.30
CA ILE A 56 -2.96 9.47 -1.12
C ILE A 56 -2.74 10.40 -2.30
N THR A 57 -1.52 10.88 -2.47
CA THR A 57 -1.11 11.61 -3.67
C THR A 57 -0.57 10.62 -4.67
N VAL A 58 -1.18 10.59 -5.85
CA VAL A 58 -0.83 9.74 -6.97
C VAL A 58 -0.16 10.61 -8.02
N ARG A 59 1.00 10.20 -8.51
CA ARG A 59 1.67 10.82 -9.65
C ARG A 59 1.47 9.95 -10.88
N GLN A 60 1.13 10.60 -11.98
CA GLN A 60 0.89 10.03 -13.30
C GLN A 60 1.73 10.81 -14.32
N GLU A 61 1.90 10.28 -15.52
CA GLU A 61 2.61 11.01 -16.59
C GLU A 61 1.92 12.34 -16.93
N THR A 62 0.60 12.40 -16.81
CA THR A 62 -0.20 13.60 -17.07
C THR A 62 -0.22 14.62 -15.93
N GLY A 63 0.31 14.28 -14.75
CA GLY A 63 0.33 15.14 -13.58
C GLY A 63 0.11 14.39 -12.26
N SER A 64 0.06 15.14 -11.16
CA SER A 64 -0.21 14.62 -9.82
C SER A 64 -1.63 14.92 -9.37
N ARG A 65 -2.27 13.94 -8.72
CA ARG A 65 -3.62 14.04 -8.17
C ARG A 65 -3.65 13.48 -6.76
N THR A 66 -4.27 14.21 -5.83
CA THR A 66 -4.59 13.68 -4.52
C THR A 66 -5.97 13.03 -4.53
N ALA A 67 -6.04 11.79 -4.07
CA ALA A 67 -7.26 11.03 -3.87
C ALA A 67 -7.43 10.73 -2.39
N ARG A 68 -8.67 10.77 -1.90
CA ARG A 68 -9.00 10.43 -0.53
C ARG A 68 -9.72 9.10 -0.49
N LEU A 69 -9.19 8.16 0.27
CA LEU A 69 -9.76 6.84 0.48
C LEU A 69 -10.52 6.85 1.82
N PRO A 70 -11.86 6.76 1.81
CA PRO A 70 -12.64 6.66 3.03
C PRO A 70 -12.47 5.27 3.65
N PHE A 71 -12.22 5.21 4.96
CA PHE A 71 -12.17 3.95 5.70
C PHE A 71 -13.58 3.37 5.85
N SER A 72 -13.68 2.04 5.88
CA SER A 72 -14.95 1.35 6.13
C SER A 72 -15.42 1.52 7.57
N ALA A 73 -14.49 1.76 8.49
CA ALA A 73 -14.78 2.04 9.90
C ALA A 73 -13.83 3.10 10.45
N ALA A 74 -14.30 3.86 11.43
CA ALA A 74 -13.48 4.83 12.14
C ALA A 74 -12.32 4.13 12.85
N ILE A 75 -11.11 4.65 12.70
CA ILE A 75 -9.93 4.13 13.40
C ILE A 75 -9.79 4.83 14.76
N ASP A 76 -9.60 4.04 15.82
CA ASP A 76 -9.37 4.57 17.17
C ASP A 76 -7.93 4.33 17.64
N ALA A 77 -7.23 3.36 17.02
CA ALA A 77 -5.85 3.02 17.34
C ALA A 77 -5.02 2.75 16.07
N VAL A 78 -3.69 2.81 16.20
CA VAL A 78 -2.73 2.45 15.13
C VAL A 78 -2.99 1.06 14.51
N PRO A 79 -3.29 -0.02 15.26
CA PRO A 79 -3.62 -1.32 14.66
C PRO A 79 -4.88 -1.30 13.78
N ASP A 80 -5.84 -0.40 14.04
CA ASP A 80 -7.03 -0.27 13.17
C ASP A 80 -6.66 0.23 11.78
N LEU A 81 -5.69 1.16 11.68
CA LEU A 81 -5.17 1.59 10.38
C LEU A 81 -4.58 0.40 9.59
N GLN A 82 -3.81 -0.45 10.25
CA GLN A 82 -3.23 -1.63 9.59
C GLN A 82 -4.31 -2.60 9.09
N ARG A 83 -5.39 -2.77 9.85
CA ARG A 83 -6.55 -3.56 9.41
C ARG A 83 -7.23 -2.94 8.18
N GLN A 84 -7.45 -1.63 8.18
CA GLN A 84 -8.05 -0.93 7.02
C GLN A 84 -7.15 -1.03 5.78
N LEU A 85 -5.84 -0.79 5.91
CA LEU A 85 -4.90 -0.93 4.80
C LEU A 85 -4.85 -2.37 4.27
N ARG A 86 -4.90 -3.38 5.16
CA ARG A 86 -4.96 -4.78 4.74
C ARG A 86 -6.25 -5.08 3.99
N ALA A 87 -7.40 -4.55 4.42
CA ALA A 87 -8.66 -4.71 3.71
C ALA A 87 -8.60 -4.12 2.29
N PHE A 88 -8.02 -2.93 2.12
CA PHE A 88 -7.83 -2.35 0.80
C PHE A 88 -6.89 -3.19 -0.08
N LEU A 89 -5.80 -3.71 0.48
CA LEU A 89 -4.90 -4.60 -0.25
C LEU A 89 -5.60 -5.90 -0.67
N ASP A 90 -6.45 -6.46 0.19
CA ASP A 90 -7.25 -7.65 -0.11
C ASP A 90 -8.24 -7.37 -1.26
N GLN A 91 -8.95 -6.23 -1.21
CA GLN A 91 -9.84 -5.79 -2.27
C GLN A 91 -9.10 -5.54 -3.59
N ALA A 92 -7.94 -4.87 -3.54
CA ALA A 92 -7.09 -4.64 -4.69
C ALA A 92 -6.61 -5.97 -5.30
N ARG A 93 -6.24 -6.95 -4.46
CA ARG A 93 -5.87 -8.29 -4.93
C ARG A 93 -7.02 -9.06 -5.55
N ALA A 94 -8.23 -8.91 -5.01
CA ALA A 94 -9.44 -9.49 -5.59
C ALA A 94 -9.78 -8.86 -6.94
N ALA A 95 -9.49 -7.57 -7.13
CA ALA A 95 -9.70 -6.84 -8.39
C ALA A 95 -8.64 -7.16 -9.46
N ALA A 96 -7.40 -7.44 -9.05
CA ALA A 96 -6.29 -7.81 -9.95
C ALA A 96 -5.58 -9.10 -9.50
N PRO A 97 -6.18 -10.28 -9.77
CA PRO A 97 -5.52 -11.56 -9.55
C PRO A 97 -4.36 -11.81 -10.54
N ASP A 98 -4.33 -11.10 -11.68
CA ASP A 98 -3.43 -11.36 -12.82
C ASP A 98 -2.23 -10.37 -12.93
N GLU A 99 -2.15 -9.34 -12.09
CA GLU A 99 -0.98 -8.44 -12.09
C GLU A 99 0.27 -9.16 -11.51
N PRO A 100 1.43 -9.07 -12.19
CA PRO A 100 2.65 -9.72 -11.72
C PRO A 100 3.06 -9.18 -10.35
N LEU A 101 3.45 -10.12 -9.48
CA LEU A 101 3.77 -9.91 -8.06
C LEU A 101 4.68 -8.69 -7.86
N THR A 102 4.23 -7.75 -7.03
CA THR A 102 5.09 -6.67 -6.54
C THR A 102 6.28 -7.26 -5.75
N SER A 103 7.41 -6.55 -5.66
CA SER A 103 8.62 -7.01 -4.96
C SER A 103 8.38 -7.51 -3.52
N LEU A 104 7.31 -7.07 -2.85
CA LEU A 104 6.91 -7.56 -1.54
C LEU A 104 6.29 -8.97 -1.60
N GLU A 105 5.42 -9.24 -2.57
CA GLU A 105 4.84 -10.57 -2.75
C GLU A 105 5.88 -11.57 -3.29
N GLN A 106 6.83 -11.11 -4.11
CA GLN A 106 8.00 -11.89 -4.51
C GLN A 106 8.80 -12.34 -3.27
N LEU A 107 8.98 -11.48 -2.26
CA LEU A 107 9.73 -11.80 -1.04
C LEU A 107 8.94 -12.73 -0.07
N ILE A 108 7.62 -12.58 0.01
CA ILE A 108 6.75 -13.46 0.81
C ILE A 108 6.65 -14.86 0.17
N ALA A 109 6.50 -14.93 -1.15
CA ALA A 109 6.51 -16.19 -1.90
C ALA A 109 7.88 -16.90 -1.86
N SER A 110 8.98 -16.13 -1.94
CA SER A 110 10.35 -16.64 -1.81
C SER A 110 10.67 -17.21 -0.43
N ARG A 111 9.99 -16.73 0.63
CA ARG A 111 10.13 -17.24 2.00
C ARG A 111 9.22 -18.44 2.28
N ALA A 112 8.15 -18.61 1.50
CA ALA A 112 7.27 -19.77 1.52
C ALA A 112 7.78 -20.93 0.64
N SER A 113 8.64 -20.67 -0.35
CA SER A 113 9.19 -21.68 -1.27
C SER A 113 10.70 -21.86 -1.10
N ARG A 114 11.10 -22.67 -0.12
CA ARG A 114 12.26 -23.57 -0.29
C ARG A 114 11.71 -24.99 -0.27
N PRO A 115 11.74 -25.69 -1.42
CA PRO A 115 12.77 -26.71 -1.53
C PRO A 115 13.64 -26.56 -2.79
N HIS A 116 14.93 -26.81 -2.54
CA HIS A 116 16.04 -27.07 -3.43
C HIS A 116 15.71 -27.58 -4.86
N ARG A 117 16.10 -26.82 -5.88
CA ARG A 117 16.76 -27.42 -7.06
C ARG A 117 17.64 -26.41 -7.78
N ARG A 118 18.94 -26.72 -7.81
CA ARG A 118 19.93 -26.18 -8.74
C ARG A 118 19.38 -26.27 -10.16
N ASP A 119 19.49 -25.19 -10.92
CA ASP A 119 19.82 -25.32 -12.34
C ASP A 119 20.79 -24.22 -12.77
N VAL A 120 21.74 -24.64 -13.59
CA VAL A 120 23.00 -24.01 -13.95
C VAL A 120 22.79 -22.98 -15.08
N PRO A 121 23.52 -21.85 -15.12
CA PRO A 121 23.44 -20.94 -16.26
C PRO A 121 24.12 -21.56 -17.50
N PRO A 122 23.52 -21.46 -18.70
CA PRO A 122 24.21 -21.84 -19.93
C PRO A 122 25.28 -20.79 -20.26
N ALA A 123 26.53 -21.25 -20.42
CA ALA A 123 27.62 -20.44 -20.92
C ALA A 123 27.63 -20.47 -22.47
N PRO A 124 27.72 -19.32 -23.14
CA PRO A 124 28.07 -19.23 -24.56
C PRO A 124 29.53 -18.74 -24.74
N PRO A 125 30.13 -18.79 -25.95
CA PRO A 125 29.97 -19.75 -27.05
C PRO A 125 31.06 -20.85 -27.08
#